data_AF-A0A6J2TZN6-F1
#
_entry.id   AF-A0A6J2TZN6-F1
#
_cell.length_a   1.000
_cell.length_b   1.000
_cell.length_c   1.000
_cell.angle_alpha   90.00
_cell.angle_beta   90.00
_cell.angle_gamma   90.00
#
_symmetry.space_group_name_H-M   'P 1'
#
loop_
_entity.id
_entity.type
_entity.pdbx_description
1 polymer ?
#
loop_
_entity_poly.entity_id
_entity_poly.type
_entity_poly.pdbx_seq_one_letter_code
_entity_poly.pdbx_strand_id
1 'polypeptide(L)'
;MNPCAVPTPVADVDGDKRWQSIHRRFISDCREKDPDVIFLGDCIFETLQDTETWNQYFAPLHCLNFSIRDDCTEHVLWRIENGALDNVNPKIVVLHVGTNNVNNSAAEVTEGVLACVKKIREKLPGAYILIPVFMQMKLVPLCAFSVTATSRAAAKCVA
;
A
#
# COMPACT_ATOMS: atom_id res chain seq x y z
N MET A 1 10.37 10.99 17.68
CA MET A 1 9.81 11.07 16.31
C MET A 1 9.42 9.65 15.93
N ASN A 2 8.20 9.42 15.47
CA ASN A 2 7.73 8.07 15.15
C ASN A 2 8.43 7.56 13.87
N PRO A 3 9.23 6.48 13.94
CA PRO A 3 9.97 5.97 12.79
C PRO A 3 9.07 5.54 11.63
N CYS A 4 7.88 5.00 11.91
CA CYS A 4 6.91 4.57 10.90
C CYS A 4 6.38 5.72 10.03
N ALA A 5 6.45 6.96 10.51
CA ALA A 5 5.97 8.16 9.83
C ALA A 5 7.11 9.00 9.22
N VAL A 6 8.36 8.51 9.24
CA VAL A 6 9.51 9.20 8.66
C VAL A 6 9.90 8.54 7.35
N PRO A 7 9.80 9.24 6.20
CA PRO A 7 10.13 8.65 4.89
C PRO A 7 11.60 8.21 4.86
N THR A 8 11.81 6.89 4.79
CA THR A 8 13.14 6.28 4.81
C THR A 8 13.23 5.24 3.68
N PRO A 9 14.31 5.23 2.86
CA PRO A 9 14.51 4.17 1.88
C PRO A 9 15.02 2.89 2.55
N VAL A 10 14.75 1.73 1.95
CA VAL A 10 15.33 0.46 2.40
C VAL A 10 16.85 0.47 2.19
N ALA A 11 17.60 0.11 3.23
CA ALA A 11 19.05 -0.05 3.14
C ALA A 11 19.41 -1.28 2.28
N ASP A 12 20.34 -1.08 1.34
CA ASP A 12 20.83 -2.14 0.46
C ASP A 12 21.93 -2.96 1.17
N VAL A 13 21.50 -3.99 1.91
CA VAL A 13 22.41 -4.86 2.66
C VAL A 13 23.15 -5.87 1.76
N ASP A 14 22.51 -6.27 0.65
CA ASP A 14 23.05 -7.26 -0.30
C ASP A 14 23.92 -6.62 -1.39
N GLY A 15 23.79 -5.31 -1.62
CA GLY A 15 24.56 -4.53 -2.60
C GLY A 15 24.06 -4.62 -4.04
N ASP A 16 22.89 -5.23 -4.27
CA ASP A 16 22.32 -5.48 -5.59
C ASP A 16 21.41 -4.35 -6.10
N LYS A 17 21.09 -3.37 -5.24
CA LYS A 17 20.19 -2.23 -5.51
C LYS A 17 18.80 -2.64 -6.00
N ARG A 18 18.33 -3.85 -5.67
CA ARG A 18 17.06 -4.41 -6.17
C ARG A 18 15.87 -3.52 -5.82
N TRP A 19 15.74 -3.11 -4.57
CA TRP A 19 14.63 -2.26 -4.11
C TRP A 19 14.56 -0.94 -4.88
N GLN A 20 15.70 -0.28 -5.05
CA GLN A 20 15.81 0.95 -5.84
C GLN A 20 15.52 0.73 -7.33
N SER A 21 15.89 -0.43 -7.88
CA SER A 21 15.58 -0.78 -9.27
C SER A 21 14.08 -0.96 -9.49
N ILE A 22 13.40 -1.63 -8.56
CA ILE A 22 11.94 -1.81 -8.58
C ILE A 22 11.24 -0.44 -8.49
N HIS A 23 11.67 0.43 -7.57
CA HIS A 23 11.11 1.79 -7.45
C HIS A 23 11.27 2.61 -8.74
N ARG A 24 12.44 2.56 -9.38
CA ARG A 24 12.66 3.23 -10.67
C ARG A 24 11.76 2.69 -11.78
N ARG A 25 11.49 1.38 -11.80
CA ARG A 25 10.54 0.79 -12.75
C ARG A 25 9.14 1.39 -12.56
N PHE A 26 8.66 1.53 -11.32
CA PHE A 26 7.36 2.13 -11.05
C PHE A 26 7.28 3.60 -11.53
N ILE A 27 8.34 4.38 -11.35
CA ILE A 27 8.41 5.75 -11.90
C ILE A 27 8.32 5.72 -13.44
N SER A 28 8.94 4.74 -14.10
CA SER A 28 8.84 4.58 -15.56
C SER A 28 7.42 4.22 -15.98
N ASP A 29 6.78 3.28 -15.27
CA ASP A 29 5.39 2.88 -15.52
C ASP A 29 4.44 4.09 -15.41
N CYS A 30 4.64 4.96 -14.43
CA CYS A 30 3.87 6.20 -14.27
C CYS A 30 4.03 7.20 -15.42
N ARG A 31 5.09 7.11 -16.21
CA ARG A 31 5.30 7.99 -17.39
C ARG A 31 4.70 7.40 -18.66
N GLU A 32 4.62 6.09 -18.74
CA GLU A 32 4.21 5.36 -19.95
C GLU A 32 2.75 4.93 -19.92
N LYS A 33 2.15 4.80 -18.74
CA LYS A 33 0.82 4.23 -18.53
C LYS A 33 -0.07 5.20 -17.76
N ASP A 34 -1.36 5.16 -18.04
CA ASP A 34 -2.40 5.93 -17.35
C ASP A 34 -3.34 4.97 -16.59
N PRO A 35 -2.99 4.58 -15.34
CA PRO A 35 -3.76 3.60 -14.58
C PRO A 35 -5.04 4.21 -14.00
N ASP A 36 -6.14 3.45 -14.04
CA ASP A 36 -7.36 3.79 -13.30
C ASP A 36 -7.22 3.49 -11.80
N VAL A 37 -6.42 2.47 -11.45
CA VAL A 37 -6.22 2.00 -10.08
C VAL A 37 -4.74 1.75 -9.80
N ILE A 38 -4.25 2.22 -8.65
CA ILE A 38 -2.88 1.94 -8.19
C ILE A 38 -2.93 1.19 -6.86
N PHE A 39 -2.25 0.05 -6.79
CA PHE A 39 -2.00 -0.68 -5.55
C PHE A 39 -0.65 -0.26 -4.99
N LEU A 40 -0.62 0.14 -3.72
CA LEU A 40 0.58 0.42 -2.94
C LEU A 40 0.59 -0.51 -1.74
N GLY A 41 1.62 -1.31 -1.61
CA GLY A 41 1.72 -2.15 -0.43
C GLY A 41 2.98 -2.99 -0.33
N ASP A 42 2.80 -4.09 0.40
CA ASP A 42 3.82 -5.04 0.79
C ASP A 42 3.70 -6.36 0.00
N CYS A 43 4.33 -7.41 0.52
CA CYS A 43 4.36 -8.74 -0.06
C CYS A 43 2.98 -9.35 -0.34
N ILE A 44 1.92 -8.91 0.35
CA ILE A 44 0.56 -9.43 0.14
C ILE A 44 0.04 -9.02 -1.23
N PHE A 45 0.17 -7.74 -1.58
CA PHE A 45 -0.23 -7.25 -2.90
C PHE A 45 0.74 -7.66 -3.99
N GLU A 46 2.04 -7.76 -3.69
CA GLU A 46 3.01 -8.34 -4.62
C GLU A 46 2.57 -9.77 -5.02
N THR A 47 2.27 -10.62 -4.04
CA THR A 47 1.84 -12.01 -4.29
C THR A 47 0.49 -12.07 -4.99
N LEU A 48 -0.44 -11.17 -4.67
CA LEU A 48 -1.76 -11.11 -5.31
C LEU A 48 -1.64 -10.95 -6.83
N GLN A 49 -0.67 -10.16 -7.31
CA GLN A 49 -0.48 -9.89 -8.73
C GLN A 49 -0.25 -11.15 -9.57
N ASP A 50 0.38 -12.17 -8.99
CA ASP A 50 0.74 -13.41 -9.69
C ASP A 50 -0.38 -14.47 -9.64
N THR A 51 -1.55 -14.13 -9.11
CA THR A 51 -2.69 -15.06 -8.98
C THR A 51 -3.65 -14.99 -10.17
N GLU A 52 -4.39 -16.06 -10.41
CA GLU A 52 -5.49 -16.07 -11.40
C GLU A 52 -6.58 -15.05 -11.04
N THR A 53 -6.81 -14.84 -9.74
CA THR A 53 -7.73 -13.81 -9.24
C THR A 53 -7.35 -12.41 -9.72
N TRP A 54 -6.04 -12.09 -9.78
CA TRP A 54 -5.59 -10.82 -10.34
C TRP A 54 -5.96 -10.68 -11.81
N ASN A 55 -5.66 -11.69 -12.61
CA ASN A 55 -5.95 -11.66 -14.04
C ASN A 55 -7.45 -11.59 -14.34
N GLN A 56 -8.27 -12.23 -13.50
CA GLN A 56 -9.72 -12.24 -13.68
C GLN A 56 -10.39 -10.92 -13.27
N TYR A 57 -9.99 -10.33 -12.15
CA TYR A 57 -10.74 -9.21 -11.54
C TYR A 57 -10.03 -7.86 -11.55
N PHE A 58 -8.70 -7.83 -11.51
CA PHE A 58 -7.93 -6.60 -11.33
C PHE A 58 -7.23 -6.14 -12.61
N ALA A 59 -6.65 -7.06 -13.38
CA ALA A 59 -6.02 -6.73 -14.66
C ALA A 59 -6.96 -5.99 -15.64
N PRO A 60 -8.27 -6.34 -15.77
CA PRO A 60 -9.20 -5.62 -16.64
C PRO A 60 -9.50 -4.17 -16.20
N LEU A 61 -9.19 -3.81 -14.94
CA LEU A 61 -9.42 -2.48 -14.38
C LEU A 61 -8.26 -1.51 -14.63
N HIS A 62 -7.30 -1.86 -15.50
CA HIS A 62 -6.12 -1.05 -15.81
C HIS A 62 -5.32 -0.70 -14.54
N CYS A 63 -5.06 -1.71 -13.71
CA CYS A 63 -4.34 -1.55 -12.47
C CYS A 63 -2.82 -1.49 -12.67
N LEU A 64 -2.14 -0.67 -11.88
CA LEU A 64 -0.71 -0.82 -11.60
C LEU A 64 -0.49 -1.27 -10.16
N ASN A 65 0.48 -2.15 -9.97
CA ASN A 65 0.83 -2.66 -8.65
C ASN A 65 2.25 -2.23 -8.29
N PHE A 66 2.33 -1.31 -7.33
CA PHE A 66 3.54 -0.71 -6.80
C PHE A 66 3.84 -1.24 -5.40
N SER A 67 3.73 -2.56 -5.26
CA SER A 67 4.04 -3.25 -4.02
C SER A 67 5.45 -3.83 -4.07
N ILE A 68 6.16 -3.74 -2.95
CA ILE A 68 7.50 -4.30 -2.81
C ILE A 68 7.50 -5.15 -1.55
N ARG A 69 8.09 -6.35 -1.64
CA ARG A 69 8.32 -7.20 -0.48
C ARG A 69 9.04 -6.46 0.64
N ASP A 70 8.67 -6.77 1.87
CA ASP A 70 9.27 -6.23 3.11
C ASP A 70 9.14 -4.70 3.29
N ASP A 71 8.35 -4.02 2.46
CA ASP A 71 8.04 -2.61 2.67
C ASP A 71 7.27 -2.41 3.99
N CYS A 72 7.80 -1.49 4.80
CA CYS A 72 7.16 -0.93 5.97
C CYS A 72 6.51 0.41 5.62
N THR A 73 5.74 0.99 6.54
CA THR A 73 5.05 2.28 6.36
C THR A 73 5.99 3.39 5.86
N GLU A 74 7.18 3.50 6.46
CA GLU A 74 8.22 4.47 6.16
C GLU A 74 8.80 4.31 4.75
N HIS A 75 8.90 3.08 4.25
CA HIS A 75 9.40 2.76 2.93
C HIS A 75 8.40 3.18 1.86
N VAL A 76 7.11 2.84 2.06
CA VAL A 76 6.02 3.26 1.16
C VAL A 76 5.90 4.78 1.14
N LEU A 77 5.97 5.43 2.31
CA LEU A 77 5.95 6.88 2.42
C LEU A 77 7.08 7.50 1.61
N TRP A 78 8.31 6.99 1.76
CA TRP A 78 9.45 7.45 0.97
C TRP A 78 9.21 7.30 -0.54
N ARG A 79 8.67 6.17 -1.00
CA ARG A 79 8.39 5.95 -2.43
C ARG A 79 7.37 6.96 -2.97
N ILE A 80 6.32 7.23 -2.20
CA ILE A 80 5.32 8.25 -2.56
C ILE A 80 6.00 9.62 -2.71
N GLU A 81 6.84 10.02 -1.76
CA GLU A 81 7.57 11.29 -1.83
C GLU A 81 8.54 11.35 -3.02
N ASN A 82 9.13 10.21 -3.38
CA ASN A 82 10.15 10.09 -4.42
C ASN A 82 9.58 9.61 -5.76
N GLY A 83 8.36 10.04 -6.09
CA GLY A 83 7.84 10.00 -7.45
C GLY A 83 7.00 8.78 -7.85
N ALA A 84 6.70 7.86 -6.92
CA ALA A 84 5.87 6.70 -7.24
C ALA A 84 4.43 7.06 -7.67
N LEU A 85 3.96 8.27 -7.40
CA LEU A 85 2.63 8.76 -7.77
C LEU A 85 2.67 10.03 -8.64
N ASP A 86 3.83 10.35 -9.21
CA ASP A 86 3.97 11.54 -10.06
C ASP A 86 3.56 11.20 -11.50
N ASN A 87 2.94 12.15 -12.19
CA ASN A 87 2.50 12.05 -13.61
C ASN A 87 1.37 11.04 -13.89
N VAL A 88 0.66 10.59 -12.86
CA VAL A 88 -0.52 9.71 -12.98
C VAL A 88 -1.74 10.37 -12.34
N ASN A 89 -2.94 10.00 -12.80
CA ASN A 89 -4.19 10.49 -12.24
C ASN A 89 -5.21 9.35 -12.02
N PRO A 90 -4.91 8.38 -11.14
CA PRO A 90 -5.79 7.26 -10.89
C PRO A 90 -7.08 7.68 -10.19
N LYS A 91 -8.15 6.94 -10.44
CA LYS A 91 -9.43 7.10 -9.74
C LYS A 91 -9.35 6.53 -8.32
N ILE A 92 -8.59 5.44 -8.13
CA ILE A 92 -8.49 4.73 -6.86
C ILE A 92 -7.02 4.42 -6.54
N VAL A 93 -6.63 4.65 -5.29
CA VAL A 93 -5.38 4.17 -4.70
C VAL A 93 -5.72 3.19 -3.59
N VAL A 94 -5.25 1.96 -3.72
CA VAL A 94 -5.42 0.91 -2.70
C VAL A 94 -4.13 0.83 -1.90
N LEU A 95 -4.18 1.20 -0.62
CA LEU A 95 -3.03 1.22 0.28
C LEU A 95 -3.13 0.07 1.29
N HIS A 96 -2.14 -0.83 1.29
CA HIS A 96 -2.01 -1.89 2.28
C HIS A 96 -0.56 -2.02 2.75
N VAL A 97 -0.27 -1.53 3.94
CA VAL A 97 1.07 -1.58 4.54
C VAL A 97 0.96 -1.59 6.06
N GLY A 98 1.98 -2.13 6.74
CA GLY A 98 2.10 -2.14 8.19
C GLY A 98 2.28 -3.53 8.78
N THR A 99 2.11 -4.59 7.99
CA THR A 99 2.31 -5.98 8.43
C THR A 99 3.78 -6.27 8.76
N ASN A 100 4.71 -5.60 8.07
CA ASN A 100 6.15 -5.75 8.26
C ASN A 100 6.73 -4.88 9.39
N ASN A 101 5.96 -3.94 9.95
CA ASN A 101 6.37 -3.11 11.09
C ASN A 101 6.28 -3.88 12.42
N VAL A 102 6.90 -5.06 12.48
CA VAL A 102 6.78 -6.04 13.57
C VAL A 102 7.36 -5.57 14.91
N ASN A 103 8.29 -4.62 14.86
CA ASN A 103 8.97 -4.07 16.04
C ASN A 103 8.34 -2.77 16.54
N ASN A 104 7.29 -2.28 15.89
CA ASN A 104 6.62 -1.03 16.22
C ASN A 104 5.30 -1.26 16.94
N SER A 105 4.88 -0.30 17.75
CA SER A 105 3.56 -0.32 18.36
C SER A 105 2.47 -0.09 17.31
N ALA A 106 1.26 -0.61 17.57
CA ALA A 106 0.12 -0.39 16.68
C ALA A 106 -0.20 1.10 16.47
N ALA A 107 0.05 1.94 17.49
CA ALA A 107 -0.10 3.39 17.40
C ALA A 107 0.91 3.99 16.41
N GLU A 108 2.18 3.59 16.48
CA GLU A 108 3.21 4.05 15.55
C GLU A 108 2.90 3.65 14.11
N VAL A 109 2.48 2.40 13.89
CA VAL A 109 2.11 1.92 12.55
C VAL A 109 0.90 2.67 12.02
N THR A 110 -0.10 2.95 12.87
CA THR A 110 -1.29 3.71 12.48
C THR A 110 -0.91 5.12 12.03
N GLU A 111 -0.05 5.80 12.77
CA GLU A 111 0.49 7.10 12.38
C GLU A 111 1.28 7.05 11.07
N GLY A 112 2.06 5.98 10.82
CA GLY A 112 2.75 5.76 9.55
C GLY A 112 1.79 5.60 8.37
N VAL A 113 0.73 4.79 8.53
CA VAL A 113 -0.33 4.65 7.53
C VAL A 113 -1.03 5.98 7.28
N LEU A 114 -1.36 6.74 8.33
CA LEU A 114 -1.96 8.07 8.20
C LEU A 114 -1.03 9.05 7.46
N ALA A 115 0.28 8.99 7.69
CA ALA A 115 1.25 9.79 6.95
C ALA A 115 1.22 9.46 5.45
N CYS A 116 1.17 8.17 5.08
CA CYS A 116 0.99 7.74 3.69
C CYS A 116 -0.31 8.28 3.09
N VAL A 117 -1.44 8.14 3.79
CA VAL A 117 -2.76 8.63 3.34
C VAL A 117 -2.74 10.12 3.10
N LYS A 118 -2.16 10.89 4.03
CA LYS A 118 -2.02 12.35 3.89
C LYS A 118 -1.21 12.69 2.64
N LYS A 119 -0.09 11.99 2.41
CA LYS A 119 0.76 12.26 1.26
C LYS A 119 0.12 11.88 -0.07
N ILE A 120 -0.63 10.77 -0.10
CA ILE A 120 -1.43 10.37 -1.27
C ILE A 120 -2.48 11.45 -1.56
N ARG A 121 -3.17 11.97 -0.53
CA ARG A 121 -4.17 13.03 -0.69
C ARG A 121 -3.57 14.33 -1.21
N GLU A 122 -2.37 14.69 -0.77
CA GLU A 122 -1.64 15.86 -1.24
C GLU A 122 -1.27 15.75 -2.73
N LYS A 123 -0.81 14.57 -3.17
CA LYS A 123 -0.41 14.33 -4.57
C LYS A 123 -1.60 14.10 -5.50
N LEU A 124 -2.62 13.38 -5.03
CA LEU A 124 -3.76 12.91 -5.81
C LEU A 124 -5.08 13.31 -5.11
N PRO A 125 -5.44 14.61 -5.10
CA PRO A 125 -6.61 15.10 -4.36
C PRO A 125 -7.94 14.49 -4.84
N GLY A 126 -8.03 14.12 -6.12
CA GLY A 126 -9.23 13.54 -6.72
C GLY A 126 -9.40 12.02 -6.58
N ALA A 127 -8.36 11.31 -6.08
CA ALA A 127 -8.39 9.86 -5.98
C ALA A 127 -9.13 9.38 -4.71
N TYR A 128 -9.89 8.29 -4.84
CA TYR A 128 -10.41 7.55 -3.68
C TYR A 128 -9.30 6.70 -3.08
N ILE A 129 -9.15 6.73 -1.76
CA ILE A 129 -8.15 5.93 -1.05
C ILE A 129 -8.87 4.78 -0.36
N LEU A 130 -8.53 3.54 -0.74
CA LEU A 130 -9.05 2.32 -0.12
C LEU A 130 -7.96 1.72 0.76
N ILE A 131 -8.27 1.47 2.03
CA ILE A 131 -7.36 0.81 2.98
C ILE A 131 -8.04 -0.49 3.41
N PRO A 132 -7.77 -1.61 2.72
CA PRO A 132 -8.27 -2.91 3.16
C PRO A 132 -7.63 -3.26 4.50
N VAL A 133 -8.43 -3.74 5.44
CA VAL A 133 -7.93 -4.28 6.70
C VAL A 133 -7.84 -5.79 6.53
N PHE A 134 -6.67 -6.31 6.15
CA PHE A 134 -6.45 -7.75 6.21
C PHE A 134 -6.21 -8.17 7.67
N MET A 135 -7.07 -9.07 8.12
CA MET A 135 -7.23 -9.46 9.51
C MET A 135 -6.14 -10.47 9.94
N GLN A 136 -5.44 -10.11 11.03
CA GLN A 136 -4.64 -10.90 11.99
C GLN A 136 -3.69 -12.01 11.47
N MET A 137 -2.38 -11.69 11.37
CA MET A 137 -1.31 -12.70 11.52
C MET A 137 -0.95 -12.97 12.99
N LYS A 138 -1.95 -13.17 13.85
CA LYS A 138 -1.76 -13.91 15.09
C LYS A 138 -2.55 -15.19 14.98
N LEU A 139 -1.85 -16.32 15.04
CA LEU A 139 -2.44 -17.60 15.40
C LEU A 139 -2.91 -17.48 16.87
N VAL A 140 -4.02 -16.78 17.10
CA VAL A 140 -4.73 -16.82 18.37
C VAL A 140 -5.50 -18.14 18.35
N PRO A 141 -5.32 -19.06 19.32
CA PRO A 141 -6.09 -20.29 19.34
C PRO A 141 -7.58 -19.93 19.36
N LEU A 142 -8.36 -20.60 18.51
CA LEU A 142 -9.80 -20.44 18.42
C LEU A 142 -10.42 -20.53 19.82
N CYS A 143 -10.74 -19.38 20.41
CA CYS A 143 -11.69 -19.31 21.49
C CYS A 143 -12.32 -17.92 21.51
N ALA A 144 -13.60 -17.91 21.14
CA ALA A 144 -14.60 -16.89 21.45
C ALA A 144 -14.41 -15.50 20.84
N PHE A 145 -14.72 -15.36 19.55
CA PHE A 145 -15.52 -14.21 19.11
C PHE A 145 -16.59 -14.71 18.14
N SER A 146 -17.84 -14.76 18.64
CA SER A 146 -19.02 -14.92 17.80
C SER A 146 -19.14 -13.66 16.94
N VAL A 147 -18.87 -13.79 15.64
CA VAL A 147 -19.14 -12.75 14.65
C VAL A 147 -20.52 -13.06 14.06
N THR A 148 -21.53 -12.33 14.52
CA THR A 148 -22.75 -12.15 13.74
C THR A 148 -22.39 -11.33 12.50
N ALA A 149 -22.42 -12.01 11.36
CA ALA A 149 -22.29 -11.38 10.05
C ALA A 149 -23.38 -10.33 9.87
N THR A 150 -23.00 -9.10 9.50
CA THR A 150 -23.88 -8.22 8.74
C THR A 150 -23.06 -7.39 7.78
N SER A 151 -23.19 -7.74 6.51
CA SER A 151 -22.78 -6.97 5.36
C SER A 151 -23.55 -5.64 5.33
N ARG A 152 -22.85 -4.51 5.26
CA ARG A 152 -23.22 -3.36 4.40
C ARG A 152 -22.29 -2.16 4.53
N ALA A 153 -22.18 -1.51 3.38
CA ALA A 153 -21.99 -0.08 3.15
C ALA A 153 -20.57 0.47 3.23
N ALA A 154 -20.03 0.69 2.02
CA ALA A 154 -19.09 1.75 1.72
C ALA A 154 -19.58 3.08 2.34
N ALA A 155 -18.79 3.63 3.25
CA ALA A 155 -19.00 4.96 3.78
C ALA A 155 -18.29 5.99 2.88
N LYS A 156 -19.08 6.78 2.16
CA LYS A 156 -18.68 8.08 1.63
C LYS A 156 -18.32 8.97 2.83
N CYS A 157 -17.10 9.48 2.85
CA CYS A 157 -16.71 10.58 3.75
C CYS A 157 -16.91 11.89 2.98
N VAL A 158 -17.91 12.68 3.37
CA VAL A 158 -18.09 14.07 2.93
C VAL A 158 -18.16 14.91 4.21
N ALA A 159 -17.24 15.89 4.25
CA ALA A 159 -17.11 17.07 5.11
C ALA A 159 -17.58 17.00 6.58
#